data_AF-A0A923T7Z3-F1
#
_entry.id   AF-A0A923T7Z3-F1
#
_cell.length_a   1.000
_cell.length_b   1.000
_cell.length_c   1.000
_cell.angle_alpha   90.00
_cell.angle_beta   90.00
_cell.angle_gamma   90.00
#
_symmetry.space_group_name_H-M   'P 1'
#
loop_
_entity.id
_entity.type
_entity.pdbx_description
1 polymer ?
#
loop_
_entity_poly.entity_id
_entity_poly.type
_entity_poly.pdbx_seq_one_letter_code
_entity_poly.pdbx_strand_id
1 'polypeptide(L)'
;MGTNVFYETFSFTISAADMYTFAFSGVDDLTAALYGGGFDPAAPCANILAYNDDGNGNLDPLIIIQLDLVPGDYTMVITTFGNGATSDYTMDISSANGGQVFAAGGGGGSSDAPLVDNGSSDACGIETYAVSQADFTCANVGPNEVTLTVTDVNGNSSTCTATVTVEDNIAPEIVVTPQTVVLSNANGTATLTVADLATATDICGIASLTASQLLFTCEDIGEVEVIITATDVNGNVTTAPVIVTVQFLQPNLSCIGEINLTLNDDCQGLLIPRMVLTGNVACLDVFGFDITVMDSDPSNG
;
A
#
# COMPACT_ATOMS: atom_id res chain seq x y z
N MET A 1 -33.03 -39.38 -9.40
CA MET A 1 -34.13 -38.55 -9.93
C MET A 1 -33.48 -37.24 -10.34
N GLY A 2 -33.62 -36.84 -11.61
CA GLY A 2 -32.91 -35.70 -12.17
C GLY A 2 -33.42 -34.38 -11.60
N THR A 3 -32.55 -33.69 -10.87
CA THR A 3 -32.61 -32.25 -10.71
C THR A 3 -31.66 -31.68 -11.76
N ASN A 4 -32.16 -30.83 -12.65
CA ASN A 4 -31.29 -30.03 -13.50
C ASN A 4 -30.41 -29.19 -12.56
N VAL A 5 -29.12 -29.48 -12.50
CA VAL A 5 -28.14 -28.63 -11.81
C VAL A 5 -27.78 -27.54 -12.81
N PHE A 6 -28.14 -26.30 -12.50
CA PHE A 6 -27.74 -25.15 -13.28
C PHE A 6 -26.41 -24.66 -12.72
N TYR A 7 -25.41 -24.63 -13.58
CA TYR A 7 -24.09 -24.14 -13.24
C TYR A 7 -23.54 -23.33 -14.41
N GLU A 8 -22.77 -22.30 -14.08
CA GLU A 8 -21.95 -21.56 -15.02
C GLU A 8 -20.49 -21.97 -14.82
N THR A 9 -19.73 -21.99 -15.91
CA THR A 9 -18.30 -22.26 -15.87
C THR A 9 -17.54 -21.09 -16.45
N PHE A 10 -16.58 -20.58 -15.71
CA PHE A 10 -15.65 -19.56 -16.14
C PHE A 10 -14.24 -20.18 -16.22
N SER A 11 -13.73 -20.41 -17.43
CA SER A 11 -12.41 -21.02 -17.62
C SER A 11 -11.35 -19.97 -17.87
N PHE A 12 -10.24 -20.05 -17.15
CA PHE A 12 -9.18 -19.06 -17.18
C PHE A 12 -7.78 -19.66 -17.04
N THR A 13 -6.75 -18.87 -17.30
CA THR A 13 -5.33 -19.20 -17.23
C THR A 13 -4.65 -18.18 -16.33
N ILE A 14 -3.84 -18.67 -15.40
CA ILE A 14 -2.95 -17.85 -14.58
C ILE A 14 -1.60 -17.74 -15.29
N SER A 15 -1.04 -16.53 -15.36
CA SER A 15 0.26 -16.29 -16.02
C SER A 15 1.46 -16.26 -15.08
N ALA A 16 1.23 -15.93 -13.81
CA ALA A 16 2.26 -15.78 -12.81
C ALA A 16 1.79 -16.37 -11.49
N ALA A 17 2.74 -16.98 -10.76
CA ALA A 17 2.44 -17.48 -9.43
C ALA A 17 2.19 -16.31 -8.47
N ASP A 18 1.01 -16.30 -7.85
CA ASP A 18 0.57 -15.26 -6.91
C ASP A 18 -0.57 -15.79 -6.04
N MET A 19 -0.91 -15.03 -5.00
CA MET A 19 -2.12 -15.26 -4.21
C MET A 19 -3.30 -14.58 -4.90
N TYR A 20 -4.25 -15.37 -5.39
CA TYR A 20 -5.45 -14.88 -6.06
C TYR A 20 -6.65 -14.96 -5.13
N THR A 21 -7.48 -13.92 -5.16
CA THR A 21 -8.74 -13.83 -4.42
C THR A 21 -9.88 -13.67 -5.42
N PHE A 22 -10.83 -14.60 -5.40
CA PHE A 22 -12.08 -14.56 -6.14
C PHE A 22 -13.20 -14.25 -5.15
N ALA A 23 -13.83 -13.09 -5.28
CA ALA A 23 -14.91 -12.63 -4.43
C ALA A 23 -16.22 -12.58 -5.21
N PHE A 24 -17.28 -13.16 -4.66
CA PHE A 24 -18.60 -13.21 -5.28
C PHE A 24 -19.61 -12.50 -4.41
N SER A 25 -20.45 -11.66 -5.03
CA SER A 25 -21.54 -10.95 -4.32
C SER A 25 -22.79 -10.82 -5.17
N GLY A 26 -23.90 -10.38 -4.55
CA GLY A 26 -25.12 -9.98 -5.27
C GLY A 26 -26.21 -11.05 -5.37
N VAL A 27 -26.08 -12.19 -4.68
CA VAL A 27 -27.05 -13.30 -4.73
C VAL A 27 -27.30 -13.92 -3.35
N ASP A 28 -28.49 -14.51 -3.19
CA ASP A 28 -28.99 -15.04 -1.93
C ASP A 28 -28.58 -16.51 -1.63
N ASP A 29 -28.10 -17.28 -2.62
CA ASP A 29 -27.72 -18.71 -2.47
C ASP A 29 -26.77 -19.14 -3.62
N LEU A 30 -25.47 -18.91 -3.45
CA LEU A 30 -24.40 -19.25 -4.39
C LEU A 30 -23.39 -20.23 -3.79
N THR A 31 -22.89 -21.13 -4.63
CA THR A 31 -21.72 -21.94 -4.35
C THR A 31 -20.71 -21.75 -5.47
N ALA A 32 -19.44 -21.54 -5.12
CA ALA A 32 -18.35 -21.45 -6.08
C ALA A 32 -17.32 -22.55 -5.84
N ALA A 33 -16.80 -23.14 -6.90
CA ALA A 33 -15.77 -24.17 -6.85
C ALA A 33 -14.71 -23.92 -7.92
N LEU A 34 -13.45 -23.85 -7.50
CA LEU A 34 -12.29 -23.67 -8.35
C LEU A 34 -11.64 -25.02 -8.67
N TYR A 35 -11.38 -25.28 -9.94
CA TYR A 35 -10.77 -26.49 -10.47
C TYR A 35 -9.43 -26.19 -11.15
N GLY A 36 -8.48 -27.10 -11.01
CA GLY A 36 -7.25 -27.10 -11.80
C GLY A 36 -7.50 -27.75 -13.17
N GLY A 37 -7.22 -27.01 -14.24
CA GLY A 37 -7.59 -27.39 -15.59
C GLY A 37 -9.09 -27.22 -15.83
N GLY A 38 -9.68 -28.14 -16.60
CA GLY A 38 -11.11 -28.11 -16.95
C GLY A 38 -12.03 -28.77 -15.94
N PHE A 39 -13.32 -28.44 -16.02
CA PHE A 39 -14.41 -29.08 -15.26
C PHE A 39 -15.06 -30.23 -16.06
N ASP A 40 -15.19 -31.41 -15.44
CA ASP A 40 -15.93 -32.56 -15.99
C ASP A 40 -17.22 -32.81 -15.16
N PRO A 41 -18.42 -32.56 -15.71
CA PRO A 41 -19.68 -32.79 -14.99
C PRO A 41 -19.97 -34.27 -14.72
N ALA A 42 -19.33 -35.21 -15.41
CA ALA A 42 -19.43 -36.64 -15.11
C ALA A 42 -18.53 -37.06 -13.92
N ALA A 43 -17.55 -36.24 -13.56
CA ALA A 43 -16.62 -36.44 -12.46
C ALA A 43 -16.37 -35.14 -11.67
N PRO A 44 -17.41 -34.53 -11.06
CA PRO A 44 -17.34 -33.16 -10.53
C PRO A 44 -16.46 -33.00 -9.29
N CYS A 45 -15.94 -34.08 -8.70
CA CYS A 45 -14.98 -33.99 -7.60
C CYS A 45 -13.53 -34.11 -8.07
N ALA A 46 -13.29 -34.38 -9.37
CA ALA A 46 -11.95 -34.45 -9.91
C ALA A 46 -11.37 -33.03 -10.06
N ASN A 47 -10.09 -32.85 -9.69
CA ASN A 47 -9.33 -31.62 -9.84
C ASN A 47 -9.86 -30.38 -9.11
N ILE A 48 -10.80 -30.53 -8.17
CA ILE A 48 -11.23 -29.41 -7.33
C ILE A 48 -10.06 -28.96 -6.43
N LEU A 49 -9.79 -27.66 -6.43
CA LEU A 49 -8.73 -27.03 -5.63
C LEU A 49 -9.31 -26.36 -4.39
N ALA A 50 -10.46 -25.69 -4.56
CA ALA A 50 -11.18 -25.05 -3.49
C ALA A 50 -12.66 -24.96 -3.84
N TYR A 51 -13.48 -24.84 -2.82
CA TYR A 51 -14.88 -24.48 -2.97
C TYR A 51 -15.32 -23.71 -1.74
N ASN A 52 -16.32 -22.87 -1.91
CA ASN A 52 -16.94 -22.15 -0.82
C ASN A 52 -18.43 -21.97 -1.13
N ASP A 53 -19.23 -21.96 -0.07
CA ASP A 53 -20.69 -21.98 -0.10
C ASP A 53 -21.21 -20.96 0.91
N ASP A 54 -22.26 -20.22 0.55
CA ASP A 54 -22.76 -19.09 1.33
C ASP A 54 -23.62 -19.50 2.54
N GLY A 55 -23.80 -20.80 2.76
CA GLY A 55 -24.35 -21.35 3.99
C GLY A 55 -25.88 -21.32 4.04
N ASN A 56 -26.55 -21.85 3.02
CA ASN A 56 -28.00 -22.03 2.92
C ASN A 56 -28.80 -20.72 3.04
N GLY A 57 -28.33 -19.67 2.38
CA GLY A 57 -29.12 -18.47 2.07
C GLY A 57 -29.61 -17.64 3.24
N ASN A 58 -28.73 -17.37 4.21
CA ASN A 58 -29.03 -16.42 5.28
C ASN A 58 -28.02 -15.26 5.27
N LEU A 59 -28.46 -14.14 4.69
CA LEU A 59 -27.88 -12.80 4.77
C LEU A 59 -26.50 -12.66 4.12
N ASP A 60 -26.52 -12.39 2.81
CA ASP A 60 -25.46 -11.75 2.01
C ASP A 60 -24.01 -12.02 2.50
N PRO A 61 -23.49 -13.25 2.35
CA PRO A 61 -22.11 -13.54 2.69
C PRO A 61 -21.32 -13.57 1.40
N LEU A 62 -20.61 -12.48 1.13
CA LEU A 62 -19.49 -12.42 0.19
C LEU A 62 -18.74 -13.77 0.17
N ILE A 63 -18.84 -14.53 -0.93
CA ILE A 63 -18.08 -15.78 -1.06
C ILE A 63 -16.67 -15.40 -1.48
N ILE A 64 -15.69 -15.87 -0.72
CA ILE A 64 -14.28 -15.67 -1.04
C ILE A 64 -13.62 -17.03 -1.25
N ILE A 65 -12.94 -17.18 -2.39
CA ILE A 65 -12.00 -18.26 -2.66
C ILE A 65 -10.63 -17.60 -2.80
N GLN A 66 -9.70 -17.90 -1.89
CA GLN A 66 -8.36 -17.33 -1.88
C GLN A 66 -7.30 -18.42 -1.79
N LEU A 67 -6.46 -18.54 -2.83
CA LEU A 67 -5.43 -19.58 -2.92
C LEU A 67 -4.21 -19.08 -3.70
N ASP A 68 -3.06 -19.68 -3.39
CA ASP A 68 -1.85 -19.55 -4.20
C ASP A 68 -2.02 -20.35 -5.49
N LEU A 69 -2.10 -19.65 -6.62
CA LEU A 69 -2.14 -20.27 -7.95
C LEU A 69 -0.79 -20.11 -8.64
N VAL A 70 -0.50 -21.03 -9.55
CA VAL A 70 0.73 -21.04 -10.37
C VAL A 70 0.33 -20.96 -11.83
N PRO A 71 1.26 -20.69 -12.77
CA PRO A 71 0.91 -20.62 -14.17
C PRO A 71 0.25 -21.92 -14.66
N GLY A 72 -0.93 -21.81 -15.25
CA GLY A 72 -1.75 -22.96 -15.65
C GLY A 72 -3.20 -22.59 -15.93
N ASP A 73 -3.96 -23.55 -16.45
CA ASP A 73 -5.39 -23.40 -16.73
C ASP A 73 -6.22 -23.82 -15.51
N TYR A 74 -7.37 -23.18 -15.34
CA TYR A 74 -8.29 -23.33 -14.24
C TYR A 74 -9.73 -23.13 -14.72
N THR A 75 -10.69 -23.68 -13.98
CA THR A 75 -12.12 -23.44 -14.22
C THR A 75 -12.79 -23.12 -12.91
N MET A 76 -13.47 -21.98 -12.84
CA MET A 76 -14.43 -21.68 -11.79
C MET A 76 -15.80 -22.22 -12.19
N VAL A 77 -16.45 -22.94 -11.29
CA VAL A 77 -17.82 -23.43 -11.45
C VAL A 77 -18.68 -22.75 -10.41
N ILE A 78 -19.75 -22.12 -10.85
CA ILE A 78 -20.65 -21.33 -10.01
C ILE A 78 -22.03 -21.94 -10.13
N THR A 79 -22.64 -22.25 -9.00
CA THR A 79 -23.99 -22.78 -8.93
C THR A 79 -24.86 -21.87 -8.10
N THR A 80 -26.07 -21.59 -8.57
CA THR A 80 -27.10 -20.91 -7.77
C THR A 80 -28.26 -21.87 -7.52
N PHE A 81 -28.84 -21.83 -6.32
CA PHE A 81 -30.06 -22.60 -6.03
C PHE A 81 -31.29 -21.79 -6.45
N GLY A 82 -31.69 -21.93 -7.71
CA GLY A 82 -32.81 -21.17 -8.29
C GLY A 82 -33.43 -21.84 -9.51
N ASN A 83 -34.65 -21.42 -9.84
CA ASN A 83 -35.53 -22.05 -10.84
C ASN A 83 -35.09 -21.77 -12.30
N GLY A 84 -33.84 -22.08 -12.66
CA GLY A 84 -33.36 -22.15 -14.04
C GLY A 84 -32.50 -21.01 -14.56
N ALA A 85 -31.90 -20.18 -13.71
CA ALA A 85 -30.90 -19.19 -14.12
C ALA A 85 -29.85 -19.00 -13.01
N THR A 86 -28.59 -18.79 -13.39
CA THR A 86 -27.65 -18.07 -12.54
C THR A 86 -28.21 -16.66 -12.39
N SER A 87 -28.60 -16.28 -11.18
CA SER A 87 -28.99 -14.90 -10.88
C SER A 87 -27.80 -13.98 -11.17
N ASP A 88 -28.03 -12.69 -11.43
CA ASP A 88 -26.93 -11.74 -11.61
C ASP A 88 -26.02 -11.75 -10.36
N TYR A 89 -24.75 -12.13 -10.52
CA TYR A 89 -23.72 -12.04 -9.49
C TYR A 89 -22.57 -11.17 -10.00
N THR A 90 -21.81 -10.57 -9.08
CA THR A 90 -20.52 -9.97 -9.42
C THR A 90 -19.41 -10.92 -9.00
N MET A 91 -18.40 -11.07 -9.87
CA MET A 91 -17.15 -11.75 -9.54
C MET A 91 -16.03 -10.72 -9.62
N ASP A 92 -15.39 -10.47 -8.48
CA ASP A 92 -14.18 -9.65 -8.40
C ASP A 92 -12.97 -10.56 -8.25
N ILE A 93 -11.99 -10.37 -9.13
CA ILE A 93 -10.73 -11.12 -9.10
C ILE A 93 -9.60 -10.15 -8.77
N SER A 94 -8.83 -10.45 -7.73
CA SER A 94 -7.65 -9.67 -7.35
C SER A 94 -6.45 -10.59 -7.11
N SER A 95 -5.26 -10.03 -7.28
CA SER A 95 -3.98 -10.71 -7.02
C SER A 95 -3.14 -9.84 -6.09
N ALA A 96 -2.42 -10.48 -5.15
CA ALA A 96 -1.68 -9.75 -4.12
C ALA A 96 -0.50 -8.94 -4.69
N ASN A 97 0.06 -9.36 -5.83
CA ASN A 97 1.24 -8.78 -6.45
C ASN A 97 1.04 -8.47 -7.95
N GLY A 98 -0.21 -8.34 -8.41
CA GLY A 98 -0.51 -7.97 -9.80
C GLY A 98 -0.44 -9.13 -10.81
N GLY A 99 -0.53 -10.38 -10.37
CA GLY A 99 -0.71 -11.54 -11.23
C GLY A 99 -1.96 -11.43 -12.14
N GLN A 100 -1.84 -11.88 -13.39
CA GLN A 100 -2.87 -11.72 -14.44
C GLN A 100 -3.63 -13.03 -14.74
N VAL A 101 -4.92 -12.88 -15.07
CA VAL A 101 -5.88 -13.94 -15.42
C VAL A 101 -6.33 -13.79 -16.89
N PHE A 102 -6.37 -14.87 -17.67
CA PHE A 102 -6.75 -14.91 -19.11
C PHE A 102 -7.86 -15.95 -19.34
N ALA A 103 -8.72 -15.92 -20.38
CA ALA A 103 -9.62 -17.06 -20.64
C ALA A 103 -8.92 -18.27 -21.28
N ALA A 104 -9.44 -19.47 -20.99
CA ALA A 104 -9.05 -20.70 -21.68
C ALA A 104 -10.03 -21.05 -22.82
N GLY A 105 -9.59 -20.89 -24.08
CA GLY A 105 -10.24 -21.47 -25.27
C GLY A 105 -10.56 -20.47 -26.39
N GLY A 106 -9.77 -20.50 -27.47
CA GLY A 106 -10.07 -19.83 -28.74
C GLY A 106 -9.14 -18.67 -29.10
N GLY A 107 -8.03 -18.99 -29.77
CA GLY A 107 -7.20 -18.11 -30.60
C GLY A 107 -7.11 -16.62 -30.22
N GLY A 108 -6.10 -16.27 -29.43
CA GLY A 108 -5.51 -14.92 -29.44
C GLY A 108 -6.48 -13.76 -29.22
N GLY A 109 -7.22 -13.78 -28.11
CA GLY A 109 -8.02 -12.65 -27.64
C GLY A 109 -7.67 -12.36 -26.19
N SER A 110 -7.02 -11.21 -25.96
CA SER A 110 -6.99 -10.38 -24.75
C SER A 110 -7.46 -10.94 -23.39
N SER A 111 -6.65 -10.65 -22.37
CA SER A 111 -6.88 -10.74 -20.92
C SER A 111 -8.23 -10.26 -20.39
N ASP A 112 -8.97 -9.40 -21.12
CA ASP A 112 -10.20 -8.77 -20.60
C ASP A 112 -11.49 -9.18 -21.33
N ALA A 113 -11.39 -9.78 -22.51
CA ALA A 113 -12.58 -10.22 -23.28
C ALA A 113 -13.60 -11.08 -22.50
N PRO A 114 -13.18 -11.95 -21.56
CA PRO A 114 -14.09 -12.75 -20.76
C PRO A 114 -14.71 -12.00 -19.57
N LEU A 115 -14.04 -10.97 -19.04
CA LEU A 115 -14.55 -10.17 -17.91
C LEU A 115 -15.68 -9.23 -18.32
N VAL A 116 -15.73 -8.84 -19.60
CA VAL A 116 -16.78 -7.98 -20.17
C VAL A 116 -17.87 -8.75 -20.92
N ASP A 117 -17.72 -10.06 -21.12
CA ASP A 117 -18.74 -10.89 -21.75
C ASP A 117 -19.77 -11.38 -20.72
N ASN A 118 -20.98 -10.83 -20.76
CA ASN A 118 -22.09 -11.23 -19.90
C ASN A 118 -22.91 -12.37 -20.53
N GLY A 119 -22.25 -13.44 -20.96
CA GLY A 119 -22.89 -14.65 -21.49
C GLY A 119 -23.37 -14.56 -22.94
N SER A 120 -22.54 -14.04 -23.86
CA SER A 120 -22.87 -14.08 -25.29
C SER A 120 -23.11 -15.52 -25.76
N SER A 121 -24.18 -15.72 -26.53
CA SER A 121 -24.57 -17.04 -27.03
C SER A 121 -24.94 -16.99 -28.51
N ASP A 122 -24.56 -18.02 -29.26
CA ASP A 122 -25.04 -18.27 -30.62
C ASP A 122 -25.41 -19.75 -30.81
N ALA A 123 -26.43 -20.03 -31.61
CA ALA A 123 -26.94 -21.39 -31.83
C ALA A 123 -26.00 -22.25 -32.70
N CYS A 124 -25.18 -21.62 -33.53
CA CYS A 124 -24.20 -22.25 -34.41
C CYS A 124 -22.78 -22.24 -33.79
N GLY A 125 -22.58 -21.46 -32.74
CA GLY A 125 -21.36 -21.40 -31.94
C GLY A 125 -20.56 -20.13 -32.21
N ILE A 126 -19.89 -19.65 -31.16
CA ILE A 126 -19.04 -18.47 -31.23
C ILE A 126 -17.63 -18.88 -31.67
N GLU A 127 -17.05 -18.15 -32.61
CA GLU A 127 -15.69 -18.38 -33.10
C GLU A 127 -14.66 -17.55 -32.32
N THR A 128 -14.91 -16.25 -32.10
CA THR A 128 -13.95 -15.35 -31.46
C THR A 128 -14.59 -14.29 -30.56
N TYR A 129 -13.85 -13.91 -29.54
CA TYR A 129 -14.09 -12.73 -28.70
C TYR A 129 -12.92 -11.76 -28.84
N ALA A 130 -13.21 -10.47 -29.03
CA ALA A 130 -12.19 -9.43 -29.14
C ALA A 130 -12.61 -8.19 -28.36
N VAL A 131 -11.69 -7.61 -27.59
CA VAL A 131 -11.93 -6.35 -26.88
C VAL A 131 -11.08 -5.20 -27.41
N SER A 132 -11.60 -3.99 -27.26
CA SER A 132 -10.90 -2.75 -27.68
C SER A 132 -9.67 -2.42 -26.83
N GLN A 133 -9.60 -2.91 -25.60
CA GLN A 133 -8.47 -2.76 -24.70
C GLN A 133 -8.33 -4.03 -23.86
N ALA A 134 -7.08 -4.47 -23.70
CA ALA A 134 -6.69 -5.73 -23.09
C ALA A 134 -5.69 -5.58 -21.94
N ASP A 135 -5.00 -4.43 -21.94
CA ASP A 135 -3.90 -4.16 -21.04
C ASP A 135 -4.29 -2.92 -20.25
N PHE A 136 -4.34 -3.10 -18.94
CA PHE A 136 -4.53 -2.03 -17.98
C PHE A 136 -3.23 -1.78 -17.24
N THR A 137 -2.92 -0.51 -17.08
CA THR A 137 -1.76 -0.03 -16.33
C THR A 137 -2.23 1.00 -15.31
N CYS A 138 -1.32 1.54 -14.51
CA CYS A 138 -1.64 2.64 -13.59
C CYS A 138 -2.19 3.89 -14.28
N ALA A 139 -1.96 4.06 -15.60
CA ALA A 139 -2.60 5.13 -16.37
C ALA A 139 -4.12 4.92 -16.56
N ASN A 140 -4.62 3.73 -16.26
CA ASN A 140 -6.01 3.33 -16.42
C ASN A 140 -6.75 3.24 -15.08
N VAL A 141 -6.16 3.63 -13.94
CA VAL A 141 -6.91 3.62 -12.67
C VAL A 141 -8.16 4.48 -12.77
N GLY A 142 -9.29 3.93 -12.33
CA GLY A 142 -10.63 4.46 -12.54
C GLY A 142 -11.41 3.71 -13.62
N PRO A 143 -12.56 4.25 -14.06
CA PRO A 143 -13.43 3.62 -15.04
C PRO A 143 -12.90 3.76 -16.47
N ASN A 144 -12.87 2.66 -17.22
CA ASN A 144 -12.47 2.59 -18.63
C ASN A 144 -13.58 1.91 -19.44
N GLU A 145 -13.98 2.49 -20.58
CA GLU A 145 -14.92 1.84 -21.49
C GLU A 145 -14.19 0.84 -22.39
N VAL A 146 -14.63 -0.41 -22.36
CA VAL A 146 -14.14 -1.50 -23.21
C VAL A 146 -15.27 -1.98 -24.11
N THR A 147 -14.99 -2.08 -25.41
CA THR A 147 -15.93 -2.65 -26.39
C THR A 147 -15.58 -4.11 -26.64
N LEU A 148 -16.51 -5.02 -26.33
CA LEU A 148 -16.46 -6.42 -26.72
C LEU A 148 -17.06 -6.60 -28.11
N THR A 149 -16.38 -7.36 -28.96
CA THR A 149 -16.83 -7.82 -30.27
C THR A 149 -16.83 -9.35 -30.28
N VAL A 150 -18.00 -9.93 -30.56
CA VAL A 150 -18.20 -11.37 -30.63
C VAL A 150 -18.48 -11.74 -32.07
N THR A 151 -17.78 -12.73 -32.61
CA THR A 151 -17.96 -13.22 -34.00
C THR A 151 -18.30 -14.70 -33.97
N ASP A 152 -19.36 -15.11 -34.68
CA ASP A 152 -19.78 -16.50 -34.81
C ASP A 152 -19.00 -17.25 -35.90
N VAL A 153 -19.12 -18.58 -35.94
CA VAL A 153 -18.45 -19.46 -36.94
C VAL A 153 -18.90 -19.22 -38.39
N ASN A 154 -19.95 -18.42 -38.57
CA ASN A 154 -20.47 -18.03 -39.88
C ASN A 154 -20.02 -16.62 -40.28
N GLY A 155 -19.22 -15.95 -39.45
CA GLY A 155 -18.67 -14.62 -39.68
C GLY A 155 -19.61 -13.47 -39.33
N ASN A 156 -20.72 -13.72 -38.63
CA ASN A 156 -21.56 -12.64 -38.11
C ASN A 156 -20.94 -12.06 -36.83
N SER A 157 -20.93 -10.74 -36.70
CA SER A 157 -20.36 -10.06 -35.54
C SER A 157 -21.38 -9.20 -34.79
N SER A 158 -21.32 -9.19 -33.47
CA SER A 158 -22.06 -8.26 -32.59
C SER A 158 -21.10 -7.57 -31.61
N THR A 159 -21.46 -6.37 -31.16
CA THR A 159 -20.63 -5.60 -30.23
C THR A 159 -21.42 -5.11 -29.02
N CYS A 160 -20.78 -5.06 -27.85
CA CYS A 160 -21.31 -4.48 -26.62
C CYS A 160 -20.23 -3.64 -25.93
N THR A 161 -20.63 -2.64 -25.14
CA THR A 161 -19.72 -1.83 -24.32
C THR A 161 -19.89 -2.21 -22.85
N ALA A 162 -18.78 -2.34 -22.14
CA ALA A 162 -18.73 -2.55 -20.70
C ALA A 162 -17.76 -1.53 -20.07
N THR A 163 -17.99 -1.23 -18.80
CA THR A 163 -17.09 -0.36 -18.03
C THR A 163 -16.21 -1.24 -17.13
N VAL A 164 -14.90 -1.19 -17.35
CA VAL A 164 -13.89 -1.84 -16.50
C VAL A 164 -13.33 -0.80 -15.55
N THR A 165 -13.52 -1.00 -14.26
CA THR A 165 -12.94 -0.14 -13.22
C THR A 165 -11.64 -0.76 -12.73
N VAL A 166 -10.52 -0.05 -12.94
CA VAL A 166 -9.22 -0.46 -12.41
C VAL A 166 -9.03 0.26 -11.07
N GLU A 167 -8.64 -0.48 -10.04
CA GLU A 167 -8.34 0.08 -8.72
C GLU A 167 -6.87 -0.16 -8.38
N ASP A 168 -6.25 0.81 -7.72
CA ASP A 168 -4.96 0.62 -7.07
C ASP A 168 -5.18 0.55 -5.56
N ASN A 169 -4.99 -0.65 -5.02
CA ASN A 169 -5.15 -0.97 -3.60
C ASN A 169 -3.80 -1.34 -2.95
N ILE A 170 -2.68 -1.12 -3.65
CA ILE A 170 -1.34 -1.46 -3.17
C ILE A 170 -0.74 -0.23 -2.52
N ALA A 171 -0.39 -0.33 -1.23
CA ALA A 171 0.22 0.78 -0.52
C ALA A 171 1.73 0.91 -0.85
N PRO A 172 2.30 2.13 -0.81
CA PRO A 172 3.71 2.36 -1.03
C PRO A 172 4.64 1.53 -0.13
N GLU A 173 5.81 1.17 -0.65
CA GLU A 173 6.92 0.63 0.13
C GLU A 173 7.88 1.76 0.56
N ILE A 174 8.21 1.83 1.85
CA ILE A 174 9.14 2.82 2.42
C ILE A 174 10.46 2.14 2.80
N VAL A 175 11.58 2.70 2.33
CA VAL A 175 12.93 2.34 2.77
C VAL A 175 13.49 3.50 3.59
N VAL A 176 13.70 3.26 4.88
CA VAL A 176 14.23 4.27 5.82
C VAL A 176 15.75 4.22 5.93
N THR A 177 16.36 5.38 6.18
CA THR A 177 17.78 5.58 6.40
C THR A 177 18.00 6.34 7.70
N PRO A 178 18.43 5.68 8.79
CA PRO A 178 18.76 6.35 10.04
C PRO A 178 19.84 7.41 9.85
N GLN A 179 19.71 8.53 10.57
CA GLN A 179 20.64 9.66 10.46
C GLN A 179 21.27 10.02 11.81
N THR A 180 22.46 10.60 11.75
CA THR A 180 23.09 11.25 12.91
C THR A 180 23.38 12.70 12.55
N VAL A 181 22.84 13.63 13.34
CA VAL A 181 23.05 15.07 13.14
C VAL A 181 23.81 15.66 14.31
N VAL A 182 24.71 16.59 14.03
CA VAL A 182 25.43 17.35 15.05
C VAL A 182 24.90 18.77 15.07
N LEU A 183 24.44 19.22 16.24
CA LEU A 183 24.02 20.60 16.46
C LEU A 183 25.26 21.51 16.51
N SER A 184 25.78 21.88 15.33
CA SER A 184 27.06 22.59 15.19
C SER A 184 26.93 24.10 14.93
N ASN A 185 25.72 24.60 14.66
CA ASN A 185 25.50 26.03 14.41
C ASN A 185 25.41 26.81 15.74
N ALA A 186 25.61 28.13 15.68
CA ALA A 186 25.56 29.01 16.85
C ALA A 186 24.16 29.08 17.51
N ASN A 187 23.13 28.53 16.85
CA ASN A 187 21.74 28.53 17.30
C ASN A 187 21.29 27.16 17.85
N GLY A 188 22.15 26.13 17.83
CA GLY A 188 21.85 24.81 18.37
C GLY A 188 20.81 24.04 17.56
N THR A 189 20.79 24.22 16.24
CA THR A 189 19.85 23.55 15.36
C THR A 189 20.52 22.76 14.23
N ALA A 190 19.84 21.72 13.78
CA ALA A 190 20.16 20.97 12.56
C ALA A 190 18.88 20.73 11.76
N THR A 191 18.99 20.73 10.44
CA THR A 191 17.85 20.45 9.55
C THR A 191 18.19 19.29 8.63
N LEU A 192 17.23 18.38 8.47
CA LEU A 192 17.28 17.33 7.46
C LEU A 192 16.22 17.60 6.40
N THR A 193 16.34 16.90 5.29
CA THR A 193 15.31 16.76 4.28
C THR A 193 14.70 15.36 4.37
N VAL A 194 13.50 15.19 3.80
CA VAL A 194 12.85 13.87 3.75
C VAL A 194 13.73 12.85 3.02
N ALA A 195 14.46 13.29 1.98
CA ALA A 195 15.36 12.43 1.21
C ALA A 195 16.58 11.93 2.00
N ASP A 196 16.96 12.61 3.08
CA ASP A 196 18.01 12.13 3.98
C ASP A 196 17.51 10.95 4.85
N LEU A 197 16.19 10.89 5.09
CA LEU A 197 15.56 9.96 6.01
C LEU A 197 14.93 8.76 5.34
N ALA A 198 14.44 8.90 4.11
CA ALA A 198 13.76 7.80 3.42
C ALA A 198 13.62 8.00 1.91
N THR A 199 13.38 6.90 1.24
CA THR A 199 12.81 6.83 -0.11
C THR A 199 11.54 5.99 -0.09
N ALA A 200 10.60 6.26 -0.99
CA ALA A 200 9.42 5.43 -1.17
C ALA A 200 9.23 5.08 -2.64
N THR A 201 8.71 3.89 -2.89
CA THR A 201 8.37 3.38 -4.22
C THR A 201 6.98 2.80 -4.22
N ASP A 202 6.31 2.96 -5.35
CA ASP A 202 5.00 2.36 -5.59
C ASP A 202 4.87 2.04 -7.09
N ILE A 203 4.05 1.04 -7.43
CA ILE A 203 3.86 0.59 -8.81
C ILE A 203 3.07 1.60 -9.66
N CYS A 204 2.13 2.33 -9.06
CA CYS A 204 1.33 3.38 -9.68
C CYS A 204 1.83 4.80 -9.37
N GLY A 205 2.75 4.90 -8.43
CA GLY A 205 3.62 6.05 -8.24
C GLY A 205 3.29 6.83 -6.98
N ILE A 206 4.27 7.60 -6.51
CA ILE A 206 4.17 8.32 -5.23
C ILE A 206 3.62 9.73 -5.44
N ALA A 207 2.59 10.11 -4.69
CA ALA A 207 2.09 11.48 -4.63
C ALA A 207 2.85 12.33 -3.61
N SER A 208 3.14 11.76 -2.43
CA SER A 208 3.83 12.50 -1.37
C SER A 208 4.68 11.60 -0.48
N LEU A 209 5.76 12.19 0.03
CA LEU A 209 6.61 11.62 1.07
C LEU A 209 6.92 12.71 2.08
N THR A 210 6.56 12.50 3.34
CA THR A 210 6.66 13.50 4.41
C THR A 210 7.29 12.90 5.66
N ALA A 211 7.82 13.76 6.53
CA ALA A 211 8.40 13.38 7.81
C ALA A 211 7.74 14.20 8.93
N SER A 212 7.55 13.59 10.10
CA SER A 212 6.96 14.26 11.27
C SER A 212 7.85 15.39 11.83
N GLN A 213 9.16 15.33 11.60
CA GLN A 213 10.12 16.31 12.06
C GLN A 213 11.32 16.39 11.11
N LEU A 214 11.73 17.62 10.78
CA LEU A 214 12.90 17.93 9.94
C LEU A 214 13.82 18.97 10.56
N LEU A 215 13.41 19.60 11.66
CA LEU A 215 14.20 20.56 12.43
C LEU A 215 14.48 19.94 13.79
N PHE A 216 15.76 19.86 14.13
CA PHE A 216 16.25 19.37 15.41
C PHE A 216 16.91 20.52 16.15
N THR A 217 16.68 20.55 17.45
CA THR A 217 17.09 21.59 18.38
C THR A 217 17.78 20.95 19.58
N CYS A 218 18.20 21.76 20.55
CA CYS A 218 18.80 21.26 21.78
C CYS A 218 17.85 20.41 22.64
N GLU A 219 16.52 20.53 22.46
CA GLU A 219 15.53 19.67 23.15
C GLU A 219 15.49 18.26 22.57
N ASP A 220 16.02 18.08 21.35
CA ASP A 220 15.99 16.83 20.60
C ASP A 220 17.25 15.97 20.81
N ILE A 221 18.16 16.35 21.70
CA ILE A 221 19.42 15.63 21.95
C ILE A 221 19.14 14.20 22.41
N GLY A 222 19.73 13.22 21.73
CA GLY A 222 19.48 11.80 21.95
C GLY A 222 18.92 11.12 20.71
N GLU A 223 18.14 10.05 20.91
CA GLU A 223 17.44 9.36 19.82
C GLU A 223 16.03 9.94 19.67
N VAL A 224 15.73 10.43 18.46
CA VAL A 224 14.41 10.93 18.08
C VAL A 224 13.81 9.97 17.06
N GLU A 225 12.61 9.49 17.33
CA GLU A 225 11.83 8.72 16.37
C GLU A 225 11.05 9.67 15.45
N VAL A 226 11.40 9.66 14.17
CA VAL A 226 10.70 10.42 13.12
C VAL A 226 9.82 9.47 12.34
N ILE A 227 8.55 9.83 12.14
CA ILE A 227 7.61 9.04 11.34
C ILE A 227 7.63 9.54 9.90
N ILE A 228 7.94 8.65 8.98
CA ILE A 228 7.82 8.87 7.54
C ILE A 228 6.43 8.41 7.11
N THR A 229 5.75 9.24 6.32
CA THR A 229 4.45 8.93 5.72
C THR A 229 4.56 9.06 4.20
N ALA A 230 4.28 7.97 3.49
CA ALA A 230 4.18 7.93 2.04
C ALA A 230 2.71 7.77 1.63
N THR A 231 2.30 8.50 0.60
CA THR A 231 0.98 8.38 -0.03
C THR A 231 1.17 8.29 -1.54
N ASP A 232 0.59 7.28 -2.18
CA ASP A 232 0.60 7.16 -3.64
C ASP A 232 -0.39 8.13 -4.31
N VAL A 233 -0.45 8.10 -5.64
CA VAL A 233 -1.36 8.92 -6.45
C VAL A 233 -2.83 8.49 -6.36
N ASN A 234 -3.10 7.32 -5.76
CA ASN A 234 -4.42 6.71 -5.63
C ASN A 234 -4.99 6.78 -4.21
N GLY A 235 -4.21 7.27 -3.25
CA GLY A 235 -4.60 7.53 -1.88
C GLY A 235 -4.21 6.45 -0.88
N ASN A 236 -3.50 5.38 -1.27
CA ASN A 236 -3.02 4.39 -0.31
C ASN A 236 -1.84 4.96 0.49
N VAL A 237 -1.75 4.58 1.77
CA VAL A 237 -0.84 5.20 2.73
C VAL A 237 -0.04 4.15 3.47
N THR A 238 1.27 4.39 3.58
CA THR A 238 2.18 3.62 4.44
C THR A 238 2.95 4.56 5.36
N THR A 239 3.24 4.10 6.57
CA THR A 239 4.11 4.81 7.52
C THR A 239 5.26 3.93 8.00
N ALA A 240 6.41 4.54 8.28
CA ALA A 240 7.58 3.85 8.81
C ALA A 240 8.37 4.74 9.78
N PRO A 241 8.76 4.23 10.96
CA PRO A 241 9.62 4.96 11.88
C PRO A 241 11.09 4.92 11.43
N VAL A 242 11.80 6.04 11.62
CA VAL A 242 13.25 6.14 11.43
C VAL A 242 13.87 6.85 12.63
N ILE A 243 14.98 6.32 13.13
CA ILE A 243 15.70 6.92 14.27
C ILE A 243 16.70 7.96 13.75
N VAL A 244 16.64 9.16 14.34
CA VAL A 244 17.62 10.22 14.17
C VAL A 244 18.37 10.42 15.48
N THR A 245 19.69 10.21 15.47
CA THR A 245 20.54 10.48 16.62
C THR A 245 21.03 11.92 16.57
N VAL A 246 20.54 12.76 17.47
CA VAL A 246 20.96 14.15 17.62
C VAL A 246 22.09 14.22 18.64
N GLN A 247 23.26 14.63 18.16
CA GLN A 247 24.45 14.81 18.97
C GLN A 247 24.74 16.30 19.17
N PHE A 248 25.25 16.62 20.34
CA PHE A 248 25.88 17.90 20.61
C PHE A 248 27.34 17.66 20.95
N LEU A 249 28.24 18.22 20.16
CA LEU A 249 29.66 18.25 20.52
C LEU A 249 29.83 19.33 21.59
N GLN A 250 29.98 18.89 22.84
CA GLN A 250 30.25 19.80 23.95
C GLN A 250 31.45 20.68 23.57
N PRO A 251 31.34 22.03 23.66
CA PRO A 251 32.46 22.90 23.35
C PRO A 251 33.67 22.53 24.20
N ASN A 252 34.88 22.65 23.64
CA ASN A 252 36.10 22.77 24.44
C ASN A 252 35.99 24.10 25.21
N LEU A 253 35.38 24.05 26.39
CA LEU A 253 35.19 25.21 27.24
C LEU A 253 36.56 25.71 27.71
N SER A 254 36.92 26.91 27.29
CA SER A 254 37.98 27.68 27.93
C SER A 254 37.32 28.72 28.82
N CYS A 255 37.57 28.63 30.13
CA CYS A 255 37.14 29.64 31.09
C CYS A 255 37.84 30.97 30.78
N ILE A 256 37.09 32.07 30.89
CA ILE A 256 37.70 33.40 30.96
C ILE A 256 38.32 33.52 32.36
N GLY A 257 39.62 33.78 32.43
CA GLY A 257 40.38 33.74 33.69
C GLY A 257 39.93 34.78 34.73
N GLU A 258 39.56 35.99 34.29
CA GLU A 258 39.06 37.05 35.17
C GLU A 258 37.91 37.81 34.49
N ILE A 259 36.86 38.12 35.25
CA ILE A 259 35.72 38.93 34.79
C ILE A 259 35.53 40.06 35.78
N ASN A 260 35.48 41.29 35.27
CA ASN A 260 35.10 42.45 36.04
C ASN A 260 33.58 42.57 36.04
N LEU A 261 32.94 42.28 37.18
CA LEU A 261 31.50 42.46 37.37
C LEU A 261 31.25 43.74 38.16
N THR A 262 30.43 44.65 37.65
CA THR A 262 29.99 45.84 38.38
C THR A 262 28.69 45.52 39.11
N LEU A 263 28.65 45.80 40.42
CA LEU A 263 27.45 45.64 41.24
C LEU A 263 26.49 46.81 41.04
N ASN A 264 25.19 46.56 41.18
CA ASN A 264 24.17 47.60 41.23
C ASN A 264 24.16 48.31 42.61
N ASP A 265 23.28 49.31 42.76
CA ASP A 265 23.12 50.09 44.00
C ASP A 265 22.67 49.24 45.22
N ASP A 266 22.23 47.99 44.98
CA ASP A 266 21.86 47.00 45.99
C ASP A 266 22.98 45.97 46.27
N CYS A 267 24.21 46.20 45.78
CA CYS A 267 25.36 45.30 45.87
C CYS A 267 25.17 43.93 45.19
N GLN A 268 24.35 43.85 44.14
CA GLN A 268 24.09 42.63 43.38
C GLN A 268 24.71 42.69 41.98
N GLY A 269 25.26 41.56 41.51
CA GLY A 269 25.74 41.39 40.14
C GLY A 269 25.20 40.09 39.55
N LEU A 270 24.75 40.14 38.30
CA LEU A 270 24.26 38.96 37.59
C LEU A 270 25.37 38.41 36.70
N LEU A 271 25.82 37.19 36.99
CA LEU A 271 26.72 36.43 36.13
C LEU A 271 25.91 35.41 35.35
N ILE A 272 25.91 35.53 34.03
CA ILE A 272 25.30 34.53 33.14
C ILE A 272 26.40 33.69 32.48
N PRO A 273 26.16 32.41 32.18
CA PRO A 273 27.14 31.50 31.59
C PRO A 273 27.89 32.05 30.38
N ARG A 274 27.21 32.80 29.51
CA ARG A 274 27.82 33.43 28.32
C ARG A 274 28.90 34.46 28.66
N MET A 275 28.98 34.93 29.92
CA MET A 275 30.01 35.86 30.38
C MET A 275 31.30 35.14 30.81
N VAL A 276 31.25 33.84 31.13
CA VAL A 276 32.37 33.04 31.65
C VAL A 276 32.93 32.03 30.65
N LEU A 277 32.20 31.74 29.57
CA LEU A 277 32.57 30.73 28.59
C LEU A 277 32.87 31.35 27.23
N THR A 278 33.87 30.79 26.55
CA THR A 278 34.13 31.03 25.12
C THR A 278 33.91 29.72 24.35
N GLY A 279 33.30 29.79 23.16
CA GLY A 279 32.96 28.61 22.34
C GLY A 279 31.50 28.54 21.89
N ASN A 280 31.06 27.40 21.34
CA ASN A 280 29.66 27.16 20.98
C ASN A 280 28.82 26.85 22.24
N VAL A 281 27.99 27.79 22.67
CA VAL A 281 27.15 27.69 23.88
C VAL A 281 25.68 27.37 23.58
N ALA A 282 25.34 26.96 22.36
CA ALA A 282 23.96 26.96 21.89
C ALA A 282 23.01 26.04 22.68
N CYS A 283 23.50 24.92 23.22
CA CYS A 283 22.71 23.98 24.02
C CYS A 283 23.05 24.00 25.51
N LEU A 284 23.74 25.06 25.98
CA LEU A 284 24.26 25.12 27.34
C LEU A 284 23.15 25.11 28.42
N ASP A 285 21.98 25.63 28.08
CA ASP A 285 20.82 25.69 28.98
C ASP A 285 20.24 24.29 29.28
N VAL A 286 20.55 23.28 28.45
CA VAL A 286 20.11 21.88 28.63
C VAL A 286 21.01 21.09 29.59
N PHE A 287 22.31 21.43 29.65
CA PHE A 287 23.29 20.60 30.34
C PHE A 287 23.49 20.92 31.82
N GLY A 288 22.95 22.05 32.32
CA GLY A 288 23.13 22.50 33.71
C GLY A 288 24.61 22.74 34.05
N PHE A 289 25.01 23.99 34.27
CA PHE A 289 26.37 24.29 34.71
C PHE A 289 26.31 24.94 36.09
N ASP A 290 27.21 24.51 36.97
CA ASP A 290 27.41 25.15 38.27
C ASP A 290 28.48 26.22 38.14
N ILE A 291 28.13 27.47 38.46
CA ILE A 291 29.11 28.54 38.65
C ILE A 291 29.43 28.61 40.14
N THR A 292 30.63 28.21 40.53
CA THR A 292 31.13 28.43 41.90
C THR A 292 31.85 29.77 41.94
N VAL A 293 31.29 30.74 42.66
CA VAL A 293 31.98 32.00 42.98
C VAL A 293 32.86 31.73 44.20
N MET A 294 34.17 31.82 44.04
CA MET A 294 35.10 31.77 45.17
C MET A 294 35.46 33.18 45.59
N ASP A 295 35.08 33.55 46.81
CA ASP A 295 35.53 34.77 47.44
C ASP A 295 36.79 34.49 48.27
N SER A 296 37.86 35.23 47.97
CA SER A 296 39.13 35.12 48.70
C SER A 296 39.21 36.03 49.92
N ASP A 297 38.25 36.94 50.09
CA ASP A 297 38.14 37.81 51.25
C ASP A 297 37.00 37.33 52.17
N PRO A 298 37.32 36.84 53.39
CA PRO A 298 36.33 36.32 54.32
C PRO A 298 35.49 37.41 55.00
N SER A 299 35.73 38.70 54.71
CA SER A 299 34.98 39.82 55.31
C SER A 299 33.69 40.17 54.56
N ASN A 300 33.43 39.48 53.45
CA ASN A 300 32.43 39.85 52.45
C ASN A 300 31.05 39.25 52.72
N GLY A 301 30.95 38.36 53.71
CA GLY A 301 29.71 37.66 54.08
C GLY A 301 29.51 36.38 53.29
#